data_AF-A0A540NA78-F1
#
_entry.id   AF-A0A540NA78-F1
#
_cell.length_a   1.000
_cell.length_b   1.000
_cell.length_c   1.000
_cell.angle_alpha   90.00
_cell.angle_beta   90.00
_cell.angle_gamma   90.00
#
_symmetry.space_group_name_H-M   'P 1'
#
loop_
_entity.id
_entity.type
_entity.pdbx_description
1 polymer ?
#
loop_
_entity_poly.entity_id
_entity_poly.type
_entity_poly.pdbx_seq_one_letter_code
_entity_poly.pdbx_strand_id
1 'polypeptide(L)'
;MANVKETAQFPQKSMNSGGGGGVCMMSNTWRDEQHPSFINFISAFLAANSFRLNFVPITPDFIFNCGGSSVAFIFMTSLDSGTISQFFGRVQKLKLQFANLYVVITLPTKEQNDLFVRSYFKFGMELGKPTFVLVKDLEMGFEKITKIAHSRGVCKREDATTKLKAERKQTVQTPGILQKVITAIPGIDNHDANALNQAIGSIEGIAKASKEHIMENTDLSADKAQVLSRFFRDPKFYLSPKIN
;
A
#
# COMPACT_ATOMS: atom_id res chain seq x y z
N MET A 1 -19.35 -41.95 12.13
CA MET A 1 -18.29 -41.61 11.16
C MET A 1 -18.45 -40.14 10.80
N ALA A 2 -17.69 -39.26 11.45
CA ALA A 2 -17.70 -37.82 11.20
C ALA A 2 -16.38 -37.45 10.54
N ASN A 3 -16.47 -36.87 9.34
CA ASN A 3 -15.34 -36.55 8.48
C ASN A 3 -14.79 -35.18 8.90
N VAL A 4 -13.64 -35.16 9.59
CA VAL A 4 -12.95 -33.92 9.99
C VAL A 4 -12.10 -33.45 8.82
N LYS A 5 -12.42 -32.28 8.27
CA LYS A 5 -11.61 -31.62 7.23
C LYS A 5 -10.22 -31.28 7.78
N GLU A 6 -9.19 -31.78 7.14
CA GLU A 6 -7.80 -31.33 7.32
C GLU A 6 -7.69 -29.84 6.98
N THR A 7 -7.27 -29.05 7.97
CA THR A 7 -6.81 -27.68 7.79
C THR A 7 -5.47 -27.71 7.07
N ALA A 8 -5.41 -27.09 5.88
CA ALA A 8 -4.18 -26.91 5.14
C ALA A 8 -3.15 -26.14 5.98
N GLN A 9 -2.12 -26.84 6.47
CA GLN A 9 -0.93 -26.23 7.05
C GLN A 9 -0.12 -25.57 5.93
N PHE A 10 0.01 -24.25 5.98
CA PHE A 10 1.01 -23.54 5.19
C PHE A 10 2.40 -24.04 5.61
N PRO A 11 3.31 -24.36 4.68
CA PRO A 11 4.64 -24.80 5.03
C PRO A 11 5.38 -23.67 5.74
N GLN A 12 5.60 -23.82 7.05
CA GLN A 12 6.58 -23.05 7.80
C GLN A 12 7.96 -23.45 7.29
N LYS A 13 8.42 -22.78 6.22
CA LYS A 13 9.82 -22.81 5.87
C LYS A 13 10.58 -22.16 7.02
N SER A 14 11.38 -22.96 7.73
CA SER A 14 12.35 -22.48 8.71
C SER A 14 13.15 -21.36 8.05
N MET A 15 13.01 -20.14 8.57
CA MET A 15 13.86 -19.03 8.17
C MET A 15 15.29 -19.42 8.53
N ASN A 16 16.09 -19.82 7.53
CA ASN A 16 17.52 -19.93 7.71
C ASN A 16 18.03 -18.56 8.16
N SER A 17 18.37 -18.48 9.45
CA SER A 17 18.87 -17.33 10.20
C SER A 17 20.34 -17.04 9.87
N GLY A 18 20.65 -16.96 8.57
CA GLY A 18 21.97 -16.57 8.07
C GLY A 18 21.97 -15.12 7.60
N GLY A 19 22.02 -14.17 8.54
CA GLY A 19 22.19 -12.75 8.26
C GLY A 19 21.45 -11.86 9.26
N GLY A 20 22.17 -11.07 10.05
CA GLY A 20 21.61 -10.20 11.09
C GLY A 20 20.44 -9.33 10.59
N GLY A 21 19.56 -8.94 11.52
CA GLY A 21 18.31 -8.22 11.27
C GLY A 21 18.49 -6.95 10.43
N GLY A 22 19.64 -6.29 10.52
CA GLY A 22 20.03 -5.20 9.64
C GLY A 22 20.77 -4.09 10.38
N VAL A 23 20.77 -2.90 9.78
CA VAL A 23 21.27 -1.67 10.41
C VAL A 23 20.14 -0.65 10.45
N CYS A 24 19.90 -0.10 11.63
CA CYS A 24 19.07 1.07 11.85
C CYS A 24 20.00 2.28 12.04
N MET A 25 19.87 3.27 11.17
CA MET A 25 20.50 4.57 11.29
C MET A 25 19.47 5.54 11.86
N MET A 26 19.76 6.16 12.99
CA MET A 26 18.90 7.14 13.65
C MET A 26 19.54 8.52 13.60
N SER A 27 18.71 9.54 13.33
CA SER A 27 19.17 10.93 13.29
C SER A 27 19.63 11.41 14.66
N ASN A 28 20.80 12.05 14.71
CA ASN A 28 21.30 12.70 15.92
C ASN A 28 20.33 13.77 16.41
N THR A 29 19.84 14.63 15.53
CA THR A 29 18.95 15.74 15.91
C THR A 29 17.63 15.22 16.44
N TRP A 30 17.03 14.22 15.78
CA TRP A 30 15.77 13.64 16.25
C TRP A 30 15.94 12.94 17.60
N ARG A 31 17.04 12.20 17.80
CA ARG A 31 17.35 11.53 19.07
C ARG A 31 17.44 12.53 20.21
N ASP A 32 18.13 13.64 20.01
CA ASP A 32 18.37 14.65 21.04
C ASP A 32 17.09 15.40 21.45
N GLU A 33 16.05 15.38 20.61
CA GLU A 33 14.71 15.88 20.93
C GLU A 33 13.86 14.90 21.76
N GLN A 34 14.24 13.61 21.83
CA GLN A 34 13.43 12.60 22.52
C GLN A 34 13.85 12.41 23.98
N HIS A 35 12.91 11.93 24.80
CA HIS A 35 13.19 11.55 26.18
C HIS A 35 14.16 10.35 26.23
N PRO A 36 15.18 10.35 27.13
CA PRO A 36 16.18 9.27 27.20
C PRO A 36 15.60 7.87 27.40
N SER A 37 14.50 7.73 28.14
CA SER A 37 13.85 6.42 28.33
C SER A 37 13.36 5.82 27.00
N PHE A 38 12.87 6.66 26.08
CA PHE A 38 12.40 6.19 24.78
C PHE A 38 13.56 5.77 23.88
N ILE A 39 14.67 6.50 23.92
CA ILE A 39 15.90 6.10 23.23
C ILE A 39 16.44 4.76 23.76
N ASN A 40 16.38 4.55 25.07
CA ASN A 40 16.75 3.28 25.69
C ASN A 40 15.82 2.14 25.24
N PHE A 41 14.50 2.38 25.21
CA PHE A 41 13.54 1.43 24.65
C PHE A 41 13.88 1.06 23.21
N ILE A 42 14.12 2.05 22.34
CA ILE A 42 14.49 1.84 20.92
C ILE A 42 15.74 0.96 20.81
N SER A 43 16.79 1.30 21.58
CA SER A 43 18.06 0.57 21.55
C SER A 43 17.87 -0.90 21.98
N ALA A 44 17.18 -1.14 23.09
CA ALA A 44 16.88 -2.48 23.59
C ALA A 44 15.99 -3.27 22.61
N PHE A 45 14.97 -2.62 22.04
CA PHE A 45 14.06 -3.22 21.08
C PHE A 45 14.79 -3.64 19.80
N LEU A 46 15.67 -2.79 19.25
CA LEU A 46 16.48 -3.11 18.08
C LEU A 46 17.44 -4.26 18.35
N ALA A 47 18.12 -4.26 19.51
CA ALA A 47 19.01 -5.34 19.92
C ALA A 47 18.27 -6.68 20.00
N ALA A 48 17.09 -6.70 20.63
CA ALA A 48 16.23 -7.89 20.70
C ALA A 48 15.77 -8.39 19.32
N ASN A 49 15.66 -7.49 18.34
CA ASN A 49 15.30 -7.81 16.96
C ASN A 49 16.52 -7.94 16.02
N SER A 50 17.73 -8.09 16.57
CA SER A 50 18.99 -8.28 15.82
C SER A 50 19.34 -7.15 14.85
N PHE A 51 18.90 -5.92 15.13
CA PHE A 51 19.32 -4.72 14.39
C PHE A 51 20.47 -4.02 15.12
N ARG A 52 21.48 -3.58 14.35
CA ARG A 52 22.52 -2.69 14.86
C ARG A 52 22.05 -1.25 14.78
N LEU A 53 22.13 -0.51 15.87
CA LEU A 53 21.77 0.91 15.94
C LEU A 53 23.01 1.78 15.74
N ASN A 54 22.94 2.72 14.79
CA ASN A 54 23.96 3.75 14.56
C ASN A 54 23.31 5.14 14.65
N PHE A 55 23.99 6.07 15.32
CA PHE A 55 23.59 7.48 15.36
C PHE A 55 24.37 8.24 14.30
N VAL A 56 23.65 8.91 13.39
CA VAL A 56 24.26 9.57 12.22
C VAL A 56 23.51 10.87 11.88
N PRO A 57 24.19 11.86 11.26
CA PRO A 57 23.54 13.09 10.82
C PRO A 57 22.77 12.86 9.50
N ILE A 58 21.54 12.37 9.62
CA ILE A 58 20.65 12.08 8.47
C ILE A 58 19.40 12.98 8.51
N THR A 59 18.86 13.27 7.32
CA THR A 59 17.65 14.10 7.15
C THR A 59 16.35 13.41 7.58
N PRO A 60 16.06 12.13 7.24
CA PRO A 60 14.97 11.38 7.86
C PRO A 60 15.30 11.01 9.31
N ASP A 61 14.29 10.66 10.11
CA ASP A 61 14.48 10.30 11.52
C ASP A 61 15.15 8.92 11.66
N PHE A 62 14.76 7.98 10.79
CA PHE A 62 15.38 6.67 10.69
C PHE A 62 15.63 6.25 9.24
N ILE A 63 16.70 5.49 9.02
CA ILE A 63 16.90 4.70 7.81
C ILE A 63 17.22 3.27 8.23
N PHE A 64 16.43 2.32 7.74
CA PHE A 64 16.69 0.90 7.93
C PHE A 64 17.27 0.30 6.65
N ASN A 65 18.40 -0.37 6.80
CA ASN A 65 19.00 -1.22 5.78
C ASN A 65 18.85 -2.69 6.20
N CYS A 66 17.97 -3.40 5.51
CA CYS A 66 17.66 -4.82 5.78
C CYS A 66 17.37 -5.56 4.48
N GLY A 67 17.97 -6.74 4.29
CA GLY A 67 17.65 -7.61 3.15
C GLY A 67 17.89 -6.99 1.76
N GLY A 68 18.86 -6.09 1.63
CA GLY A 68 19.13 -5.36 0.38
C GLY A 68 18.13 -4.23 0.08
N SER A 69 17.26 -3.89 1.04
CA SER A 69 16.33 -2.76 0.96
C SER A 69 16.77 -1.65 1.92
N SER A 70 16.72 -0.41 1.42
CA SER A 70 16.82 0.81 2.23
C SER A 70 15.44 1.47 2.34
N VAL A 71 15.01 1.73 3.57
CA VAL A 71 13.69 2.33 3.89
C VAL A 71 13.90 3.49 4.85
N ALA A 72 13.40 4.67 4.47
CA ALA A 72 13.47 5.87 5.28
C ALA A 72 12.14 6.12 6.02
N PHE A 73 12.24 6.68 7.21
CA PHE A 73 11.10 7.01 8.06
C PHE A 73 11.19 8.44 8.58
N ILE A 74 10.04 9.12 8.57
CA ILE A 74 9.77 10.28 9.42
C ILE A 74 8.92 9.77 10.58
N PHE A 75 9.29 10.07 11.82
CA PHE A 75 8.53 9.70 13.01
C PHE A 75 8.14 10.94 13.81
N MET A 76 6.89 11.37 13.64
CA MET A 76 6.29 12.48 14.36
C MET A 76 5.73 11.98 15.71
N THR A 77 6.41 12.33 16.80
CA THR A 77 6.09 11.84 18.16
C THR A 77 5.04 12.67 18.88
N SER A 78 4.83 13.94 18.47
CA SER A 78 3.77 14.81 18.96
C SER A 78 3.30 15.71 17.82
N LEU A 79 1.99 15.83 17.58
CA LEU A 79 1.42 16.72 16.56
C LEU A 79 0.65 17.88 17.21
N ASP A 80 0.98 19.10 16.81
CA ASP A 80 0.24 20.32 17.19
C ASP A 80 0.13 21.30 16.01
N SER A 81 -0.61 22.40 16.22
CA SER A 81 -0.85 23.41 15.20
C SER A 81 0.40 24.21 14.81
N GLY A 82 1.40 24.29 15.69
CA GLY A 82 2.65 25.01 15.43
C GLY A 82 3.60 24.22 14.52
N THR A 83 3.60 22.90 14.66
CA THR A 83 4.53 22.00 13.97
C THR A 83 4.00 21.45 12.65
N ILE A 84 2.67 21.46 12.44
CA ILE A 84 2.00 20.80 11.30
C ILE A 84 2.51 21.26 9.92
N SER A 85 2.75 22.56 9.75
CA SER A 85 3.18 23.13 8.47
C SER A 85 4.60 22.69 8.11
N GLN A 86 5.52 22.78 9.08
CA GLN A 86 6.90 22.34 8.92
C GLN A 86 6.97 20.83 8.67
N PHE A 87 6.16 20.05 9.39
CA PHE A 87 6.06 18.61 9.20
C PHE A 87 5.66 18.25 7.76
N PHE A 88 4.57 18.79 7.23
CA PHE A 88 4.16 18.49 5.86
C PHE A 88 5.14 19.01 4.80
N GLY A 89 5.78 20.16 5.04
CA GLY A 89 6.88 20.65 4.19
C GLY A 89 8.05 19.67 4.14
N ARG A 90 8.45 19.12 5.30
CA ARG A 90 9.48 18.09 5.40
C ARG A 90 9.09 16.80 4.67
N VAL A 91 7.84 16.35 4.81
CA VAL A 91 7.31 15.17 4.11
C VAL A 91 7.37 15.36 2.59
N GLN A 92 6.92 16.52 2.09
CA GLN A 92 6.95 16.86 0.65
C GLN A 92 8.37 16.89 0.09
N LYS A 93 9.35 17.39 0.86
CA LYS A 93 10.74 17.38 0.45
C LYS A 93 11.32 15.95 0.41
N LEU A 94 11.09 15.17 1.47
CA LEU A 94 11.68 13.84 1.61
C LEU A 94 11.07 12.81 0.66
N LYS A 95 9.78 12.93 0.30
CA LYS A 95 9.15 11.99 -0.65
C LYS A 95 9.77 12.04 -2.05
N LEU A 96 10.42 13.15 -2.41
CA LEU A 96 11.15 13.30 -3.67
C LEU A 96 12.56 12.68 -3.62
N GLN A 97 13.12 12.51 -2.43
CA GLN A 97 14.48 12.01 -2.22
C GLN A 97 14.53 10.49 -1.99
N PHE A 98 13.48 9.92 -1.40
CA PHE A 98 13.45 8.52 -0.98
C PHE A 98 12.32 7.75 -1.67
N ALA A 99 12.70 6.74 -2.46
CA ALA A 99 11.73 5.86 -3.13
C ALA A 99 10.88 5.03 -2.14
N ASN A 100 11.44 4.69 -0.97
CA ASN A 100 10.75 3.99 0.11
C ASN A 100 10.70 4.89 1.35
N LEU A 101 9.79 5.87 1.35
CA LEU A 101 9.54 6.73 2.51
C LEU A 101 8.22 6.34 3.19
N TYR A 102 8.28 6.20 4.51
CA TYR A 102 7.12 6.04 5.37
C TYR A 102 7.07 7.17 6.40
N VAL A 103 5.86 7.55 6.78
CA VAL A 103 5.62 8.58 7.80
C VAL A 103 4.83 7.96 8.91
N VAL A 104 5.43 7.83 10.09
CA VAL A 104 4.78 7.34 11.29
C VAL A 104 4.40 8.53 12.15
N ILE A 105 3.16 8.58 12.62
CA ILE A 105 2.65 9.71 13.38
C ILE A 105 1.82 9.23 14.57
N THR A 106 2.16 9.77 15.74
CA THR A 106 1.46 9.51 16.99
C THR A 106 0.27 10.45 17.12
N LEU A 107 -0.94 9.89 17.19
CA LEU A 107 -2.22 10.58 17.28
C LEU A 107 -3.05 10.00 18.44
N PRO A 108 -2.66 10.24 19.71
CA PRO A 108 -3.35 9.69 20.87
C PRO A 108 -4.78 10.23 21.05
N THR A 109 -5.06 11.45 20.58
CA THR A 109 -6.38 12.08 20.75
C THR A 109 -7.14 12.26 19.44
N LYS A 110 -8.47 12.44 19.56
CA LYS A 110 -9.34 12.72 18.42
C LYS A 110 -8.99 14.08 17.79
N GLU A 111 -8.67 15.09 18.59
CA GLU A 111 -8.34 16.44 18.14
C GLU A 111 -7.09 16.44 17.26
N GLN A 112 -6.07 15.65 17.62
CA GLN A 112 -4.87 15.49 16.81
C GLN A 112 -5.17 14.74 15.51
N ASN A 113 -6.03 13.73 15.54
CA ASN A 113 -6.47 13.04 14.34
C ASN A 113 -7.24 14.00 13.40
N ASP A 114 -8.18 14.77 13.93
CA ASP A 114 -8.94 15.75 13.17
C ASP A 114 -8.02 16.84 12.57
N LEU A 115 -7.01 17.30 13.32
CA LEU A 115 -5.97 18.21 12.84
C LEU A 115 -5.16 17.58 11.70
N PHE A 116 -4.73 16.33 11.85
CA PHE A 116 -3.99 15.60 10.83
C PHE A 116 -4.81 15.46 9.55
N VAL A 117 -6.06 14.99 9.64
CA VAL A 117 -6.93 14.75 8.48
C VAL A 117 -7.16 16.05 7.70
N ARG A 118 -7.53 17.14 8.39
CA ARG A 118 -7.72 18.45 7.75
C ARG A 118 -6.43 18.92 7.05
N SER A 119 -5.30 18.72 7.70
CA SER A 119 -4.01 19.16 7.17
C SER A 119 -3.54 18.29 6.00
N TYR A 120 -3.79 16.98 6.04
CA TYR A 120 -3.48 16.04 4.96
C TYR A 120 -4.08 16.51 3.63
N PHE A 121 -5.37 16.90 3.65
CA PHE A 121 -6.03 17.45 2.46
C PHE A 121 -5.56 18.87 2.13
N LYS A 122 -5.38 19.74 3.14
CA LYS A 122 -4.90 21.12 2.94
C LYS A 122 -3.57 21.18 2.21
N PHE A 123 -2.64 20.27 2.52
CA PHE A 123 -1.32 20.21 1.91
C PHE A 123 -1.27 19.33 0.65
N GLY A 124 -2.41 18.87 0.14
CA GLY A 124 -2.50 18.11 -1.11
C GLY A 124 -1.74 16.78 -1.07
N MET A 125 -1.81 16.06 0.05
CA MET A 125 -1.19 14.73 0.12
C MET A 125 -1.91 13.74 -0.81
N GLU A 126 -1.13 12.91 -1.48
CA GLU A 126 -1.64 11.81 -2.31
C GLU A 126 -1.77 10.53 -1.49
N LEU A 127 -2.86 9.80 -1.70
CA LEU A 127 -3.10 8.52 -1.04
C LEU A 127 -1.93 7.55 -1.33
N GLY A 128 -1.27 7.10 -0.26
CA GLY A 128 -0.17 6.15 -0.33
C GLY A 128 1.19 6.72 -0.72
N LYS A 129 1.34 8.04 -0.95
CA LYS A 129 2.61 8.67 -1.36
C LYS A 129 2.97 9.93 -0.55
N PRO A 130 3.80 9.82 0.51
CA PRO A 130 4.26 8.58 1.13
C PRO A 130 3.14 7.89 1.91
N THR A 131 3.39 6.65 2.34
CA THR A 131 2.43 5.94 3.21
C THR A 131 2.51 6.49 4.63
N PHE A 132 1.37 6.93 5.16
CA PHE A 132 1.21 7.36 6.55
C PHE A 132 0.78 6.18 7.43
N VAL A 133 1.40 6.05 8.60
CA VAL A 133 1.12 5.02 9.60
C VAL A 133 0.72 5.74 10.88
N LEU A 134 -0.58 5.75 11.17
CA LEU A 134 -1.13 6.41 12.34
C LEU A 134 -1.04 5.44 13.53
N VAL A 135 -0.51 5.90 14.66
CA VAL A 135 -0.33 5.10 15.89
C VAL A 135 -0.82 5.84 17.12
N LYS A 136 -1.11 5.10 18.20
CA LYS A 136 -1.63 5.70 19.45
C LYS A 136 -0.53 6.14 20.40
N ASP A 137 0.62 5.47 20.36
CA ASP A 137 1.74 5.69 21.27
C ASP A 137 3.08 5.47 20.56
N LEU A 138 4.15 5.88 21.24
CA LEU A 138 5.52 5.90 20.70
C LEU A 138 6.10 4.49 20.49
N GLU A 139 5.83 3.56 21.41
CA GLU A 139 6.36 2.20 21.34
C GLU A 139 5.73 1.45 20.16
N MET A 140 4.40 1.56 20.01
CA MET A 140 3.68 1.06 18.85
C MET A 140 4.21 1.67 17.56
N GLY A 141 4.47 2.98 17.54
CA GLY A 141 5.09 3.66 16.41
C GLY A 141 6.40 3.01 15.98
N PHE A 142 7.30 2.80 16.93
CA PHE A 142 8.61 2.21 16.64
C PHE A 142 8.53 0.73 16.27
N GLU A 143 7.63 -0.03 16.89
CA GLU A 143 7.35 -1.42 16.51
C GLU A 143 6.90 -1.51 15.05
N LYS A 144 5.99 -0.61 14.61
CA LYS A 144 5.55 -0.54 13.22
C LYS A 144 6.68 -0.18 12.27
N ILE A 145 7.55 0.76 12.62
CA ILE A 145 8.76 1.11 11.83
C ILE A 145 9.60 -0.15 11.59
N THR A 146 9.93 -0.88 12.66
CA THR A 146 10.77 -2.08 12.59
C THR A 146 10.10 -3.18 11.75
N LYS A 147 8.80 -3.42 11.93
CA LYS A 147 8.04 -4.40 11.15
C LYS A 147 8.01 -4.05 9.67
N ILE A 148 7.77 -2.79 9.31
CA ILE A 148 7.76 -2.35 7.91
C ILE A 148 9.15 -2.55 7.28
N ALA A 149 10.22 -2.14 7.98
CA ALA A 149 11.58 -2.31 7.51
C ALA A 149 11.93 -3.79 7.25
N HIS A 150 11.61 -4.67 8.21
CA HIS A 150 11.85 -6.10 8.08
C HIS A 150 11.03 -6.71 6.93
N SER A 151 9.73 -6.44 6.86
CA SER A 151 8.88 -6.92 5.77
C SER A 151 9.38 -6.47 4.39
N ARG A 152 9.82 -5.21 4.26
CA ARG A 152 10.43 -4.71 3.02
C ARG A 152 11.72 -5.46 2.66
N GLY A 153 12.57 -5.73 3.64
CA GLY A 153 13.79 -6.52 3.46
C GLY A 153 13.51 -7.95 3.01
N VAL A 154 12.55 -8.63 3.63
CA VAL A 154 12.12 -9.99 3.24
C VAL A 154 11.53 -9.98 1.83
N CYS A 155 10.58 -9.08 1.55
CA CYS A 155 9.98 -8.97 0.21
C CYS A 155 11.00 -8.70 -0.89
N LYS A 156 12.05 -7.93 -0.60
CA LYS A 156 13.14 -7.68 -1.56
C LYS A 156 14.01 -8.92 -1.76
N ARG A 157 14.39 -9.61 -0.68
CA ARG A 157 15.20 -10.84 -0.72
C ARG A 157 14.50 -11.98 -1.46
N GLU A 158 13.20 -12.12 -1.28
CA GLU A 158 12.39 -13.16 -1.91
C GLU A 158 11.90 -12.81 -3.31
N ASP A 159 12.27 -11.62 -3.82
CA ASP A 159 11.79 -11.06 -5.08
C ASP A 159 10.26 -11.09 -5.22
N ALA A 160 9.57 -10.81 -4.11
CA ALA A 160 8.12 -10.94 -3.97
C ALA A 160 7.37 -10.06 -4.98
N THR A 161 7.91 -8.86 -5.30
CA THR A 161 7.27 -7.96 -6.27
C THR A 161 7.25 -8.56 -7.67
N THR A 162 8.34 -9.21 -8.10
CA THR A 162 8.41 -9.85 -9.42
C THR A 162 7.52 -11.07 -9.48
N LYS A 163 7.52 -11.91 -8.44
CA LYS A 163 6.61 -13.06 -8.31
C LYS A 163 5.15 -12.64 -8.37
N LEU A 164 4.75 -11.65 -7.58
CA LEU A 164 3.38 -11.11 -7.61
C LEU A 164 3.01 -10.53 -8.99
N LYS A 165 3.95 -9.88 -9.68
CA LYS A 165 3.73 -9.41 -11.06
C LYS A 165 3.54 -10.58 -12.04
N ALA A 166 4.32 -11.64 -11.91
CA ALA A 166 4.20 -12.83 -12.73
C ALA A 166 2.88 -13.57 -12.47
N GLU A 167 2.50 -13.76 -11.20
CA GLU A 167 1.23 -14.35 -10.79
C GLU A 167 0.03 -13.55 -11.31
N ARG A 168 0.07 -12.21 -11.22
CA ARG A 168 -0.98 -11.35 -11.80
C ARG A 168 -1.08 -11.52 -13.31
N LYS A 169 0.06 -11.55 -14.01
CA LYS A 169 0.10 -11.79 -15.46
C LYS A 169 -0.49 -13.15 -15.83
N GLN A 170 -0.16 -14.19 -15.07
CA GLN A 170 -0.73 -15.52 -15.28
C GLN A 170 -2.24 -15.54 -15.00
N THR A 171 -2.68 -14.86 -13.93
CA THR A 171 -4.09 -14.78 -13.54
C THR A 171 -4.96 -14.15 -14.63
N VAL A 172 -4.46 -13.12 -15.33
CA VAL A 172 -5.19 -12.49 -16.45
C VAL A 172 -5.19 -13.30 -17.75
N GLN A 173 -4.44 -14.39 -17.80
CA GLN A 173 -4.47 -15.35 -18.93
C GLN A 173 -5.35 -16.57 -18.63
N THR A 174 -5.83 -16.71 -17.39
CA THR A 174 -6.68 -17.83 -17.00
C THR A 174 -8.03 -17.80 -17.75
N PRO A 175 -8.49 -18.93 -18.32
CA PRO A 175 -9.80 -19.01 -18.95
C PRO A 175 -10.92 -18.49 -18.04
N GLY A 176 -11.85 -17.73 -18.61
CA GLY A 176 -12.98 -17.14 -17.87
C GLY A 176 -12.66 -15.86 -17.09
N ILE A 177 -11.43 -15.35 -17.10
CA ILE A 177 -11.12 -14.06 -16.45
C ILE A 177 -11.83 -12.89 -17.14
N LEU A 178 -11.94 -12.91 -18.47
CA LEU A 178 -12.72 -11.91 -19.21
C LEU A 178 -14.17 -11.89 -18.72
N GLN A 179 -14.79 -13.06 -18.63
CA GLN A 179 -16.17 -13.18 -18.14
C GLN A 179 -16.30 -12.61 -16.72
N LYS A 180 -15.37 -12.92 -15.81
CA LYS A 180 -15.34 -12.35 -14.45
C LYS A 180 -15.18 -10.83 -14.43
N VAL A 181 -14.32 -10.28 -15.28
CA VAL A 181 -14.09 -8.82 -15.36
C VAL A 181 -15.33 -8.12 -15.91
N ILE A 182 -15.92 -8.64 -16.98
CA ILE A 182 -17.05 -8.01 -17.65
C ILE A 182 -18.32 -8.08 -16.79
N THR A 183 -18.56 -9.19 -16.10
CA THR A 183 -19.70 -9.32 -15.16
C THR A 183 -19.55 -8.52 -13.85
N ALA A 184 -18.34 -8.02 -13.55
CA ALA A 184 -18.15 -7.08 -12.44
C ALA A 184 -18.63 -5.66 -12.80
N ILE A 185 -18.93 -5.40 -14.08
CA ILE A 185 -19.51 -4.12 -14.51
C ILE A 185 -21.00 -4.13 -14.16
N PRO A 186 -21.50 -3.13 -13.41
CA PRO A 186 -22.91 -3.09 -13.01
C PRO A 186 -23.85 -3.22 -14.21
N GLY A 187 -24.86 -4.10 -14.09
CA GLY A 187 -25.88 -4.29 -15.14
C GLY A 187 -25.44 -5.17 -16.31
N ILE A 188 -24.26 -5.80 -16.24
CA ILE A 188 -23.76 -6.75 -17.23
C ILE A 188 -23.78 -8.16 -16.63
N ASP A 189 -24.47 -9.08 -17.29
CA ASP A 189 -24.64 -10.46 -16.84
C ASP A 189 -23.73 -11.44 -17.61
N ASN A 190 -23.81 -12.73 -17.25
CA ASN A 190 -22.99 -13.77 -17.87
C ASN A 190 -23.26 -13.95 -19.37
N HIS A 191 -24.51 -13.71 -19.80
CA HIS A 191 -24.90 -13.83 -21.19
C HIS A 191 -24.27 -12.70 -22.01
N ASP A 192 -24.38 -11.46 -21.53
CA ASP A 192 -23.75 -10.30 -22.16
C ASP A 192 -22.22 -10.46 -22.25
N ALA A 193 -21.59 -10.95 -21.18
CA ALA A 193 -20.15 -11.17 -21.13
C ALA A 193 -19.69 -12.21 -22.16
N ASN A 194 -20.51 -13.25 -22.41
CA ASN A 194 -20.24 -14.25 -23.43
C ASN A 194 -20.39 -13.68 -24.85
N ALA A 195 -21.43 -12.88 -25.10
CA ALA A 195 -21.64 -12.22 -26.39
C ALA A 195 -20.45 -11.29 -26.73
N LEU A 196 -20.00 -10.48 -25.78
CA LEU A 196 -18.83 -9.62 -25.92
C LEU A 196 -17.53 -10.41 -26.13
N ASN A 197 -17.38 -11.55 -25.45
CA ASN A 197 -16.22 -12.43 -25.64
C ASN A 197 -16.19 -13.05 -27.05
N GLN A 198 -17.34 -13.44 -27.58
CA GLN A 198 -17.44 -14.02 -28.92
C GLN A 198 -17.23 -12.98 -30.03
N ALA A 199 -17.78 -11.77 -29.85
CA ALA A 199 -17.74 -10.71 -30.85
C ALA A 199 -16.44 -9.90 -30.85
N ILE A 200 -15.90 -9.56 -29.68
CA ILE A 200 -14.77 -8.63 -29.52
C ILE A 200 -13.53 -9.34 -28.97
N GLY A 201 -13.70 -10.36 -28.12
CA GLY A 201 -12.64 -11.29 -27.71
C GLY A 201 -11.62 -10.77 -26.69
N SER A 202 -11.60 -9.47 -26.35
CA SER A 202 -10.65 -8.94 -25.35
C SER A 202 -11.23 -7.77 -24.55
N ILE A 203 -10.78 -7.65 -23.29
CA ILE A 203 -11.16 -6.54 -22.40
C ILE A 203 -10.71 -5.20 -23.01
N GLU A 204 -9.51 -5.15 -23.60
CA GLU A 204 -9.00 -3.94 -24.25
C GLU A 204 -9.83 -3.56 -25.47
N GLY A 205 -10.22 -4.54 -26.29
CA GLY A 205 -11.14 -4.33 -27.42
C GLY A 205 -12.47 -3.78 -26.95
N ILE A 206 -13.08 -4.36 -25.91
CA ILE A 206 -14.35 -3.91 -25.35
C ILE A 206 -14.24 -2.47 -24.83
N ALA A 207 -13.15 -2.13 -24.13
CA ALA A 207 -12.93 -0.77 -23.63
C ALA A 207 -12.80 0.28 -24.77
N LYS A 208 -12.25 -0.14 -25.92
CA LYS A 208 -12.02 0.70 -27.12
C LYS A 208 -13.17 0.65 -28.13
N ALA A 209 -14.10 -0.28 -28.03
CA ALA A 209 -15.28 -0.35 -28.88
C ALA A 209 -16.20 0.86 -28.71
N SER A 210 -16.75 1.38 -29.80
CA SER A 210 -17.83 2.38 -29.71
C SER A 210 -19.14 1.73 -29.28
N LYS A 211 -20.11 2.54 -28.83
CA LYS A 211 -21.44 2.04 -28.46
C LYS A 211 -22.09 1.33 -29.66
N GLU A 212 -21.96 1.93 -30.82
CA GLU A 212 -22.47 1.45 -32.10
C GLU A 212 -21.82 0.12 -32.47
N HIS A 213 -20.49 0.02 -32.37
CA HIS A 213 -19.76 -1.21 -32.66
C HIS A 213 -20.18 -2.36 -31.73
N ILE A 214 -20.41 -2.09 -30.44
CA ILE A 214 -20.93 -3.09 -29.50
C ILE A 214 -22.32 -3.55 -29.95
N MET A 215 -23.23 -2.62 -30.26
CA MET A 215 -24.60 -2.95 -30.65
C MET A 215 -24.71 -3.65 -32.01
N GLU A 216 -23.79 -3.39 -32.94
CA GLU A 216 -23.76 -4.03 -34.26
C GLU A 216 -23.24 -5.47 -34.21
N ASN A 217 -22.32 -5.76 -33.27
CA ASN A 217 -21.61 -7.04 -33.21
C ASN A 217 -22.10 -7.93 -32.05
N THR A 218 -23.01 -7.44 -31.21
CA THR A 218 -23.60 -8.18 -30.09
C THR A 218 -25.10 -7.93 -29.99
N ASP A 219 -25.80 -8.73 -29.20
CA ASP A 219 -27.22 -8.57 -28.89
C ASP A 219 -27.47 -7.74 -27.61
N LEU A 220 -26.45 -7.00 -27.15
CA LEU A 220 -26.58 -6.12 -25.99
C LEU A 220 -27.53 -4.96 -26.29
N SER A 221 -28.35 -4.60 -25.30
CA SER A 221 -29.21 -3.42 -25.38
C SER A 221 -28.39 -2.12 -25.46
N ALA A 222 -29.02 -1.06 -25.99
CA ALA A 222 -28.42 0.26 -26.05
C ALA A 222 -27.99 0.79 -24.67
N ASP A 223 -28.73 0.44 -23.61
CA ASP A 223 -28.40 0.81 -22.24
C ASP A 223 -27.16 0.08 -21.74
N LYS A 224 -27.06 -1.24 -21.97
CA LYS A 224 -25.89 -2.04 -21.59
C LYS A 224 -24.63 -1.59 -22.36
N ALA A 225 -24.75 -1.34 -23.66
CA ALA A 225 -23.65 -0.79 -24.47
C ALA A 225 -23.19 0.59 -23.98
N GLN A 226 -24.13 1.43 -23.54
CA GLN A 226 -23.82 2.74 -22.95
C GLN A 226 -23.15 2.62 -21.58
N VAL A 227 -23.59 1.69 -20.74
CA VAL A 227 -22.94 1.41 -19.44
C VAL A 227 -21.49 0.97 -19.65
N LEU A 228 -21.21 0.07 -20.60
CA LEU A 228 -19.85 -0.36 -20.92
C LEU A 228 -18.97 0.82 -21.36
N SER A 229 -19.46 1.62 -22.31
CA SER A 229 -18.73 2.80 -22.80
C SER A 229 -18.41 3.79 -21.67
N ARG A 230 -19.38 4.10 -20.81
CA ARG A 230 -19.18 4.99 -19.67
C ARG A 230 -18.25 4.39 -18.62
N PHE A 231 -18.37 3.10 -18.34
CA PHE A 231 -17.51 2.42 -17.38
C PHE A 231 -16.03 2.50 -17.77
N PHE A 232 -15.69 2.34 -19.05
CA PHE A 232 -14.30 2.41 -19.48
C PHE A 232 -13.79 3.83 -19.73
N ARG A 233 -14.66 4.83 -19.96
CA ARG A 233 -14.26 6.15 -20.50
C ARG A 233 -14.67 7.35 -19.68
N ASP A 234 -15.61 7.22 -18.75
CA ASP A 234 -16.13 8.32 -17.93
C ASP A 234 -15.67 8.17 -16.48
N PRO A 235 -14.62 8.92 -16.04
CA PRO A 235 -14.13 8.88 -14.67
C PRO A 235 -15.18 9.19 -13.62
N LYS A 236 -16.14 10.08 -13.93
CA LYS A 236 -17.23 10.37 -12.99
C LYS A 236 -18.13 9.16 -12.83
N PHE A 237 -18.31 8.39 -13.91
CA PHE A 237 -19.07 7.16 -13.87
C PHE A 237 -18.30 6.05 -13.15
N TYR A 238 -17.08 5.66 -13.54
CA TYR A 238 -16.47 4.48 -12.90
C TYR A 238 -15.91 4.72 -11.49
N LEU A 239 -15.66 5.97 -11.07
CA LEU A 239 -15.25 6.30 -9.70
C LEU A 239 -16.45 6.61 -8.77
N SER A 240 -17.68 6.69 -9.29
CA SER A 240 -18.85 6.91 -8.43
C SER A 240 -19.27 5.61 -7.75
N PRO A 241 -19.72 5.68 -6.48
CA PRO A 241 -20.34 4.55 -5.81
C PRO A 241 -21.49 4.00 -6.65
N LYS A 242 -21.44 2.70 -6.92
CA LYS A 242 -22.52 1.96 -7.56
C LYS A 242 -23.38 1.36 -6.46
N ILE A 243 -24.19 2.22 -5.85
CA ILE A 243 -25.16 1.79 -4.83
C ILE A 243 -26.32 1.16 -5.60
N ASN A 244 -26.49 -0.14 -5.44
CA ASN A 244 -27.68 -0.87 -5.88
C ASN A 244 -28.79 -0.69 -4.87
#